data_AF-A0A7W0I6M2-F1
#
_entry.id   AF-A0A7W0I6M2-F1
#
_cell.length_a   1.000
_cell.length_b   1.000
_cell.length_c   1.000
_cell.angle_alpha   90.00
_cell.angle_beta   90.00
_cell.angle_gamma   90.00
#
_symmetry.space_group_name_H-M   'P 1'
#
loop_
_entity.id
_entity.type
_entity.pdbx_description
1 polymer ?
#
loop_
_entity_poly.entity_id
_entity_poly.type
_entity_poly.pdbx_seq_one_letter_code
_entity_poly.pdbx_strand_id
1 'polypeptide(L)'
;MGAQPPAGAQPPLAAQPLPPYQPWPQPPYFAPVPPPAQPPAQPPVNGLAIAALVLGILCFLPAVGLVLGLVALAQIKKRGERGKGMAVAGTAMSGLGVVLLVLSLVTGAVSDFADGFRDAARESSENGGTFSLDKGRCFDSLGDSLEGTAYDVDEVPCSGGHDGEVFATFRMTGGTYPGDSRITEVADEKCYALQDSYVMDTWAMPDDVDVYYFTPTRESWGIGDREITCFFGSTDEGGTLKGSLRRDETTLDDDQIAYLQAANVLNAAYASAPEEEYVDDDLPGHKRWAGRVSSALADEARGLRSHDWPATADNQVAALLRDIEAARKHWALAARATDADTFYVHYVAGDKLLGHEKAIAVRKALGLETTLSDEAPGGSGTETGAEV
;
A
#
# COMPACT_ATOMS: atom_id res chain seq x y z
N MET A 1 37.07 24.91 -25.58
CA MET A 1 37.32 25.31 -26.97
C MET A 1 36.24 24.67 -27.83
N GLY A 2 35.44 25.47 -28.54
CA GLY A 2 34.32 25.00 -29.36
C GLY A 2 33.24 26.07 -29.47
N ALA A 3 33.51 27.12 -30.26
CA ALA A 3 32.66 28.30 -30.41
C ALA A 3 31.54 28.06 -31.44
N GLN A 4 30.30 28.41 -31.09
CA GLN A 4 29.14 28.48 -31.99
C GLN A 4 29.24 29.73 -32.89
N PRO A 5 28.88 29.66 -34.18
CA PRO A 5 28.90 30.81 -35.08
C PRO A 5 27.65 31.71 -34.90
N PRO A 6 27.76 33.04 -35.11
CA PRO A 6 26.66 33.96 -34.87
C PRO A 6 25.64 34.01 -36.03
N ALA A 7 24.38 34.20 -35.67
CA ALA A 7 23.24 34.36 -36.57
C ALA A 7 23.36 35.65 -37.39
N GLY A 8 23.20 35.53 -38.71
CA GLY A 8 23.26 36.65 -39.66
C GLY A 8 22.04 37.57 -39.56
N ALA A 9 22.32 38.87 -39.54
CA ALA A 9 21.33 39.94 -39.53
C ALA A 9 20.63 40.09 -40.90
N GLN A 10 19.30 40.22 -40.88
CA GLN A 10 18.50 40.53 -42.07
C GLN A 10 18.51 42.04 -42.37
N PRO A 11 18.68 42.47 -43.63
CA PRO A 11 18.65 43.89 -44.01
C PRO A 11 17.21 44.44 -44.11
N PRO A 12 17.01 45.76 -43.89
CA PRO A 12 15.69 46.37 -43.84
C PRO A 12 15.07 46.55 -45.23
N LEU A 13 13.79 46.20 -45.36
CA LEU A 13 12.98 46.41 -46.56
C LEU A 13 12.71 47.92 -46.78
N ALA A 14 13.23 48.45 -47.88
CA ALA A 14 13.00 49.83 -48.31
C ALA A 14 11.56 49.99 -48.86
N ALA A 15 10.86 51.00 -48.35
CA ALA A 15 9.54 51.41 -48.84
C ALA A 15 9.69 52.06 -50.23
N GLN A 16 8.94 51.53 -51.22
CA GLN A 16 8.88 52.07 -52.58
C GLN A 16 7.58 52.89 -52.76
N PRO A 17 7.60 54.02 -53.47
CA PRO A 17 6.46 54.93 -53.61
C PRO A 17 5.44 54.47 -54.66
N LEU A 18 4.16 54.71 -54.36
CA LEU A 18 3.03 54.36 -55.23
C LEU A 18 2.95 55.29 -56.47
N PRO A 19 2.79 54.74 -57.70
CA PRO A 19 2.62 55.53 -58.92
C PRO A 19 1.18 56.06 -59.11
N PRO A 20 1.00 57.15 -59.90
CA PRO A 20 -0.26 57.89 -59.98
C PRO A 20 -1.32 57.21 -60.85
N TYR A 21 -2.58 57.36 -60.45
CA TYR A 21 -3.75 56.80 -61.11
C TYR A 21 -4.08 57.56 -62.41
N GLN A 22 -4.09 56.85 -63.54
CA GLN A 22 -4.57 57.33 -64.84
C GLN A 22 -5.88 56.61 -65.19
N PRO A 23 -6.95 57.32 -65.62
CA PRO A 23 -8.22 56.70 -65.95
C PRO A 23 -8.18 56.04 -67.35
N TRP A 24 -8.56 54.77 -67.41
CA TRP A 24 -8.63 54.00 -68.65
C TRP A 24 -10.01 54.11 -69.34
N PRO A 25 -10.08 53.99 -70.68
CA PRO A 25 -11.29 54.20 -71.47
C PRO A 25 -12.25 52.99 -71.40
N GLN A 26 -13.55 53.29 -71.46
CA GLN A 26 -14.65 52.32 -71.40
C GLN A 26 -14.73 51.47 -72.69
N PRO A 27 -14.80 50.13 -72.60
CA PRO A 27 -15.11 49.25 -73.72
C PRO A 27 -16.63 49.02 -73.89
N PRO A 28 -17.09 48.64 -75.10
CA PRO A 28 -18.49 48.71 -75.49
C PRO A 28 -19.35 47.54 -74.96
N TYR A 29 -20.65 47.81 -74.84
CA TYR A 29 -21.72 46.95 -74.34
C TYR A 29 -21.70 45.53 -74.94
N PHE A 30 -21.56 44.52 -74.06
CA PHE A 30 -21.84 43.11 -74.37
C PHE A 30 -23.28 42.75 -73.98
N ALA A 31 -23.95 41.98 -74.85
CA ALA A 31 -25.28 41.43 -74.63
C ALA A 31 -25.30 40.41 -73.47
N PRO A 32 -26.42 40.28 -72.71
CA PRO A 32 -26.48 39.44 -71.53
C PRO A 32 -26.41 37.94 -71.87
N VAL A 33 -25.50 37.25 -71.19
CA VAL A 33 -25.35 35.78 -71.19
C VAL A 33 -26.43 35.18 -70.27
N PRO A 34 -27.18 34.13 -70.68
CA PRO A 34 -28.17 33.49 -69.81
C PRO A 34 -27.50 32.79 -68.61
N PRO A 35 -28.14 32.79 -67.43
CA PRO A 35 -27.57 32.21 -66.21
C PRO A 35 -27.44 30.67 -66.33
N PRO A 36 -26.41 30.07 -65.68
CA PRO A 36 -26.26 28.62 -65.64
C PRO A 36 -27.46 27.96 -64.95
N ALA A 37 -27.96 26.87 -65.54
CA ALA A 37 -29.06 26.10 -64.98
C ALA A 37 -28.69 25.56 -63.59
N GLN A 38 -29.48 25.91 -62.58
CA GLN A 38 -29.32 25.36 -61.23
C GLN A 38 -29.69 23.86 -61.23
N PRO A 39 -28.89 22.99 -60.59
CA PRO A 39 -29.27 21.59 -60.41
C PRO A 39 -30.54 21.49 -59.55
N PRO A 40 -31.42 20.49 -59.79
CA PRO A 40 -32.67 20.35 -59.05
C PRO A 40 -32.38 20.17 -57.55
N ALA A 41 -33.05 20.98 -56.73
CA ALA A 41 -32.99 20.89 -55.28
C ALA A 41 -33.50 19.51 -54.82
N GLN A 42 -32.63 18.72 -54.18
CA GLN A 42 -33.00 17.42 -53.63
C GLN A 42 -33.89 17.63 -52.39
N PRO A 43 -34.95 16.82 -52.19
CA PRO A 43 -35.76 16.88 -50.98
C PRO A 43 -34.91 16.59 -49.73
N PRO A 44 -35.16 17.29 -48.60
CA PRO A 44 -34.43 17.05 -47.35
C PRO A 44 -34.68 15.63 -46.79
N VAL A 45 -33.69 15.12 -46.05
CA VAL A 45 -33.79 13.84 -45.35
C VAL A 45 -34.57 14.00 -44.04
N ASN A 46 -35.43 13.04 -43.70
CA ASN A 46 -36.21 13.08 -42.47
C ASN A 46 -35.33 12.83 -41.23
N GLY A 47 -35.27 13.78 -40.29
CA GLY A 47 -34.44 13.68 -39.09
C GLY A 47 -34.82 12.53 -38.14
N LEU A 48 -36.09 12.09 -38.13
CA LEU A 48 -36.53 10.93 -37.36
C LEU A 48 -36.03 9.61 -37.97
N ALA A 49 -35.80 9.55 -39.28
CA ALA A 49 -35.20 8.38 -39.93
C ALA A 49 -33.72 8.20 -39.53
N ILE A 50 -32.99 9.30 -39.33
CA ILE A 50 -31.61 9.29 -38.82
C ILE A 50 -31.61 8.89 -37.33
N ALA A 51 -32.50 9.49 -36.52
CA ALA A 51 -32.63 9.15 -35.11
C ALA A 51 -32.99 7.67 -34.90
N ALA A 52 -33.91 7.13 -35.70
CA ALA A 52 -34.29 5.71 -35.64
C ALA A 52 -33.13 4.77 -36.02
N LEU A 53 -32.28 5.17 -36.98
CA LEU A 53 -31.09 4.40 -37.36
C LEU A 53 -30.03 4.41 -36.26
N VAL A 54 -29.72 5.58 -35.69
CA VAL A 54 -28.71 5.74 -34.63
C VAL A 54 -29.15 5.01 -33.36
N LEU A 55 -30.41 5.14 -32.96
CA LEU A 55 -30.95 4.44 -31.79
C LEU A 55 -31.06 2.93 -32.00
N GLY A 56 -31.36 2.49 -33.23
CA GLY A 56 -31.36 1.07 -33.60
C GLY A 56 -29.97 0.45 -33.60
N ILE A 57 -28.92 1.20 -33.95
CA ILE A 57 -27.52 0.74 -33.93
C ILE A 57 -26.96 0.73 -32.51
N LEU A 58 -27.26 1.74 -31.70
CA LEU A 58 -26.66 1.92 -30.38
C LEU A 58 -27.38 1.12 -29.27
N CYS A 59 -28.50 0.44 -29.55
CA CYS A 59 -29.23 -0.47 -28.64
C CYS A 59 -29.63 0.08 -27.25
N PHE A 60 -29.42 1.35 -26.93
CA PHE A 60 -29.70 1.89 -25.59
C PHE A 60 -31.20 1.90 -25.24
N LEU A 61 -32.09 1.99 -26.23
CA LEU A 61 -33.55 2.02 -26.06
C LEU A 61 -34.27 1.43 -27.30
N PRO A 62 -34.29 0.11 -27.49
CA PRO A 62 -34.81 -0.52 -28.72
C PRO A 62 -36.31 -0.22 -28.93
N ALA A 63 -37.08 -0.03 -27.85
CA ALA A 63 -38.49 0.38 -27.94
C ALA A 63 -38.67 1.81 -28.51
N VAL A 64 -37.79 2.74 -28.17
CA VAL A 64 -37.87 4.14 -28.63
C VAL A 64 -37.45 4.25 -30.10
N GLY A 65 -36.40 3.52 -30.50
CA GLY A 65 -35.97 3.42 -31.90
C GLY A 65 -37.06 2.85 -32.82
N LEU A 66 -37.81 1.85 -32.33
CA LEU A 66 -38.92 1.22 -33.06
C LEU A 66 -40.07 2.22 -33.31
N VAL A 67 -40.49 2.96 -32.28
CA VAL A 67 -41.57 3.96 -32.40
C VAL A 67 -41.18 5.10 -33.34
N LEU A 68 -39.96 5.62 -33.21
CA LEU A 68 -39.47 6.71 -34.06
C LEU A 68 -39.33 6.28 -35.53
N GLY A 69 -38.90 5.04 -35.79
CA GLY A 69 -38.83 4.47 -37.13
C GLY A 69 -40.20 4.36 -37.82
N LEU A 70 -41.22 3.90 -37.08
CA LEU A 70 -42.60 3.82 -37.59
C LEU A 70 -43.19 5.21 -37.90
N VAL A 71 -42.93 6.20 -37.03
CA VAL A 71 -43.35 7.59 -37.25
C VAL A 71 -42.62 8.22 -38.45
N ALA A 72 -41.32 7.98 -38.59
CA ALA A 72 -40.53 8.44 -39.74
C ALA A 72 -41.06 7.88 -41.06
N LEU A 73 -41.40 6.59 -41.11
CA LEU A 73 -42.02 5.93 -42.27
C LEU A 73 -43.35 6.57 -42.68
N ALA A 74 -44.19 6.92 -41.69
CA ALA A 74 -45.47 7.59 -41.94
C ALA A 74 -45.28 9.04 -42.46
N GLN A 75 -44.30 9.78 -41.94
CA GLN A 75 -43.98 11.13 -42.39
C GLN A 75 -43.38 11.13 -43.80
N ILE A 76 -42.44 10.22 -44.09
CA ILE A 76 -41.83 10.05 -45.42
C ILE A 76 -42.91 9.75 -46.47
N LYS A 77 -43.88 8.88 -46.16
CA LYS A 77 -44.98 8.55 -47.08
C LYS A 77 -45.90 9.73 -47.36
N LYS A 78 -46.13 10.62 -46.38
CA LYS A 78 -47.03 11.78 -46.52
C LYS A 78 -46.35 13.03 -47.10
N ARG A 79 -45.06 13.24 -46.83
CA ARG A 79 -44.33 14.47 -47.18
C ARG A 79 -43.36 14.31 -48.34
N GLY A 80 -43.11 13.09 -48.82
CA GLY A 80 -42.19 12.83 -49.93
C GLY A 80 -40.71 13.05 -49.58
N GLU A 81 -40.37 13.02 -48.29
CA GLU A 81 -39.00 13.23 -47.80
C GLU A 81 -38.09 12.02 -48.07
N ARG A 82 -36.77 12.23 -48.11
CA ARG A 82 -35.79 11.15 -48.30
C ARG A 82 -35.46 10.46 -46.96
N GLY A 83 -35.06 9.18 -47.00
CA GLY A 83 -34.66 8.43 -45.79
C GLY A 83 -35.41 7.12 -45.52
N LYS A 84 -36.25 6.65 -46.45
CA LYS A 84 -37.05 5.41 -46.28
C LYS A 84 -36.19 4.18 -45.94
N GLY A 85 -35.04 4.02 -46.58
CA GLY A 85 -34.12 2.91 -46.29
C GLY A 85 -33.54 2.94 -44.88
N MET A 86 -33.20 4.12 -44.37
CA MET A 86 -32.66 4.31 -43.01
C MET A 86 -33.73 4.03 -41.95
N ALA A 87 -34.96 4.49 -42.17
CA ALA A 87 -36.08 4.23 -41.26
C ALA A 87 -36.42 2.72 -41.20
N VAL A 88 -36.40 2.01 -42.34
CA VAL A 88 -36.63 0.55 -42.37
C VAL A 88 -35.52 -0.20 -41.63
N ALA A 89 -34.25 0.14 -41.88
CA ALA A 89 -33.12 -0.50 -41.20
C ALA A 89 -33.13 -0.26 -39.69
N GLY A 90 -33.38 0.99 -39.25
CA GLY A 90 -33.50 1.35 -37.83
C GLY A 90 -34.67 0.65 -37.14
N THR A 91 -35.83 0.56 -37.80
CA THR A 91 -37.01 -0.16 -37.27
C THR A 91 -36.75 -1.67 -37.15
N ALA A 92 -36.09 -2.27 -38.15
CA ALA A 92 -35.80 -3.71 -38.16
C ALA A 92 -34.80 -4.11 -37.05
N MET A 93 -33.70 -3.37 -36.90
CA MET A 93 -32.74 -3.62 -35.81
C MET A 93 -33.34 -3.36 -34.43
N SER A 94 -34.11 -2.28 -34.28
CA SER A 94 -34.80 -1.98 -33.03
C SER A 94 -35.82 -3.06 -32.67
N GLY A 95 -36.59 -3.57 -33.64
CA GLY A 95 -37.54 -4.67 -33.44
C GLY A 95 -36.86 -5.97 -33.00
N LEU A 96 -35.74 -6.32 -33.63
CA LEU A 96 -34.92 -7.46 -33.20
C LEU A 96 -34.38 -7.27 -31.79
N GLY A 97 -33.90 -6.07 -31.46
CA GLY A 97 -33.44 -5.72 -30.11
C GLY A 97 -34.55 -5.85 -29.04
N VAL A 98 -35.78 -5.43 -29.34
CA VAL A 98 -36.93 -5.61 -28.42
C VAL A 98 -37.24 -7.10 -28.21
N VAL A 99 -37.24 -7.90 -29.28
CA VAL A 99 -37.50 -9.35 -29.19
C VAL A 99 -36.43 -10.05 -28.34
N LEU A 100 -35.15 -9.73 -28.57
CA LEU A 100 -34.05 -10.28 -27.78
C LEU A 100 -34.13 -9.83 -26.31
N LEU A 101 -34.43 -8.56 -26.04
CA LEU A 101 -34.60 -8.05 -24.67
C LEU A 101 -35.74 -8.78 -23.93
N VAL A 102 -36.89 -8.96 -24.58
CA VAL A 102 -38.04 -9.69 -23.99
C VAL A 102 -37.68 -11.15 -23.76
N LEU A 103 -37.01 -11.80 -24.71
CA LEU A 103 -36.51 -13.17 -24.54
C LEU A 103 -35.56 -13.27 -23.34
N SER A 104 -34.57 -12.37 -23.23
CA SER A 104 -33.62 -12.36 -22.11
C SER A 104 -34.29 -12.12 -20.75
N LEU A 105 -35.37 -11.33 -20.70
CA LEU A 105 -36.17 -11.12 -19.49
C LEU A 105 -37.02 -12.34 -19.14
N VAL A 106 -37.58 -13.03 -20.14
CA VAL A 106 -38.43 -14.22 -19.93
C VAL A 106 -37.59 -15.44 -19.55
N THR A 107 -36.41 -15.60 -20.13
CA THR A 107 -35.53 -16.75 -19.86
C THR A 107 -34.68 -16.57 -18.60
N GLY A 108 -34.68 -15.41 -17.96
CA GLY A 108 -33.80 -15.13 -16.82
C GLY A 108 -32.33 -14.98 -17.21
N ALA A 109 -31.98 -14.93 -18.50
CA ALA A 109 -30.57 -14.88 -18.92
C ALA A 109 -29.83 -13.65 -18.39
N VAL A 110 -30.55 -12.55 -18.14
CA VAL A 110 -29.98 -11.34 -17.50
C VAL A 110 -29.72 -11.56 -16.01
N SER A 111 -30.63 -12.26 -15.29
CA SER A 111 -30.41 -12.60 -13.89
C SER A 111 -29.30 -13.63 -13.75
N ASP A 112 -29.28 -14.68 -14.58
CA ASP A 112 -28.25 -15.72 -14.54
C ASP A 112 -26.86 -15.16 -14.85
N PHE A 113 -26.77 -14.21 -15.80
CA PHE A 113 -25.52 -13.51 -16.08
C PHE A 113 -25.12 -12.55 -14.95
N ALA A 114 -26.08 -11.85 -14.35
CA ALA A 114 -25.83 -10.97 -13.21
C ALA A 114 -25.43 -11.74 -11.96
N ASP A 115 -26.02 -12.91 -11.73
CA ASP A 115 -25.72 -13.81 -10.63
C ASP A 115 -24.37 -14.46 -10.86
N GLY A 116 -24.07 -14.94 -12.08
CA GLY A 116 -22.71 -15.41 -12.42
C GLY A 116 -21.63 -14.33 -12.27
N PHE A 117 -21.94 -13.06 -12.58
CA PHE A 117 -21.01 -11.94 -12.33
C PHE A 117 -20.88 -11.61 -10.83
N ARG A 118 -21.97 -11.71 -10.05
CA ARG A 118 -21.93 -11.53 -8.59
C ARG A 118 -21.17 -12.66 -7.92
N ASP A 119 -21.36 -13.90 -8.36
CA ASP A 119 -20.67 -15.07 -7.85
C ASP A 119 -19.19 -14.99 -8.18
N ALA A 120 -18.81 -14.62 -9.40
CA ALA A 120 -17.41 -14.37 -9.77
C ALA A 120 -16.79 -13.18 -9.00
N ALA A 121 -17.55 -12.11 -8.77
CA ALA A 121 -17.08 -10.97 -7.97
C ALA A 121 -16.93 -11.34 -6.48
N ARG A 122 -17.77 -12.23 -5.97
CA ARG A 122 -17.71 -12.75 -4.61
C ARG A 122 -16.56 -13.73 -4.44
N GLU A 123 -16.36 -14.64 -5.38
CA GLU A 123 -15.23 -15.58 -5.42
C GLU A 123 -13.89 -14.84 -5.50
N SER A 124 -13.80 -13.77 -6.29
CA SER A 124 -12.63 -12.88 -6.33
C SER A 124 -12.39 -12.08 -5.04
N SER A 125 -13.42 -11.92 -4.20
CA SER A 125 -13.35 -11.21 -2.92
C SER A 125 -13.14 -12.15 -1.74
N GLU A 126 -13.53 -13.42 -1.86
CA GLU A 126 -13.36 -14.47 -0.84
C GLU A 126 -12.02 -15.19 -1.01
N ASN A 127 -11.53 -15.38 -2.24
CA ASN A 127 -10.18 -15.89 -2.55
C ASN A 127 -9.21 -14.74 -2.84
N GLY A 128 -9.21 -13.72 -1.97
CA GLY A 128 -8.48 -12.45 -2.07
C GLY A 128 -7.48 -12.37 -3.22
N GLY A 129 -7.83 -11.62 -4.27
CA GLY A 129 -6.93 -11.44 -5.41
C GLY A 129 -5.52 -11.09 -4.93
N THR A 130 -4.55 -11.87 -5.43
CA THR A 130 -3.12 -12.03 -5.10
C THR A 130 -2.26 -10.74 -5.04
N PHE A 131 -2.83 -9.56 -4.80
CA PHE A 131 -2.14 -8.28 -4.98
C PHE A 131 -2.20 -7.30 -3.81
N SER A 132 -2.87 -7.63 -2.70
CA SER A 132 -2.66 -6.92 -1.44
C SER A 132 -3.21 -7.73 -0.27
N LEU A 133 -2.31 -8.27 0.56
CA LEU A 133 -2.70 -8.82 1.85
C LEU A 133 -2.70 -7.67 2.84
N ASP A 134 -3.86 -7.34 3.38
CA ASP A 134 -3.97 -6.25 4.36
C ASP A 134 -3.33 -6.61 5.71
N LYS A 135 -2.93 -5.58 6.46
CA LYS A 135 -2.50 -5.72 7.87
C LYS A 135 -3.56 -6.48 8.67
N GLY A 136 -3.15 -7.52 9.38
CA GLY A 136 -3.99 -8.39 10.20
C GLY A 136 -4.59 -9.58 9.47
N ARG A 137 -4.18 -9.85 8.23
CA ARG A 137 -4.58 -11.04 7.48
C ARG A 137 -3.60 -12.17 7.66
N CYS A 138 -4.14 -13.38 7.78
CA CYS A 138 -3.36 -14.60 7.87
C CYS A 138 -3.56 -15.43 6.61
N PHE A 139 -2.54 -16.16 6.20
CA PHE A 139 -2.57 -16.91 4.96
C PHE A 139 -1.77 -18.21 5.05
N ASP A 140 -2.12 -19.14 4.18
CA ASP A 140 -1.33 -20.33 3.87
C ASP A 140 -0.63 -20.13 2.53
N SER A 141 0.63 -20.54 2.45
CA SER A 141 1.42 -20.50 1.22
C SER A 141 1.18 -21.78 0.42
N LEU A 142 0.94 -21.65 -0.89
CA LEU A 142 0.72 -22.84 -1.75
C LEU A 142 2.02 -23.58 -2.12
N GLY A 143 3.18 -23.13 -1.60
CA GLY A 143 4.48 -23.76 -1.79
C GLY A 143 4.98 -24.38 -0.49
N ASP A 144 5.95 -25.31 -0.59
CA ASP A 144 6.52 -25.98 0.59
C ASP A 144 7.39 -25.06 1.48
N SER A 145 7.54 -23.77 1.13
CA SER A 145 8.39 -22.81 1.84
C SER A 145 7.90 -21.37 1.71
N LEU A 146 8.06 -20.61 2.80
CA LEU A 146 7.92 -19.15 2.86
C LEU A 146 9.08 -18.42 2.12
N GLU A 147 10.18 -19.12 1.87
CA GLU A 147 11.30 -18.62 1.08
C GLU A 147 11.14 -18.96 -0.41
N GLY A 148 11.25 -17.93 -1.26
CA GLY A 148 11.25 -18.09 -2.72
C GLY A 148 10.17 -17.27 -3.41
N THR A 149 9.73 -17.73 -4.59
CA THR A 149 8.66 -17.07 -5.34
C THR A 149 7.31 -17.61 -4.89
N ALA A 150 6.57 -16.82 -4.11
CA ALA A 150 5.16 -17.09 -3.86
C ALA A 150 4.35 -16.82 -5.14
N TYR A 151 3.60 -17.82 -5.60
CA TYR A 151 2.74 -17.68 -6.78
C TYR A 151 1.29 -17.37 -6.40
N ASP A 152 0.85 -17.88 -5.25
CA ASP A 152 -0.45 -17.59 -4.65
C ASP A 152 -0.38 -17.86 -3.15
N VAL A 153 -1.27 -17.20 -2.41
CA VAL A 153 -1.50 -17.44 -0.99
C VAL A 153 -3.01 -17.52 -0.76
N ASP A 154 -3.43 -18.38 0.16
CA ASP A 154 -4.83 -18.52 0.53
C ASP A 154 -5.08 -17.77 1.85
N GLU A 155 -5.96 -16.78 1.88
CA GLU A 155 -6.36 -16.12 3.15
C GLU A 155 -7.11 -17.13 4.04
N VAL A 156 -6.63 -17.30 5.27
CA VAL A 156 -7.21 -18.21 6.26
C VAL A 156 -7.50 -17.51 7.59
N PRO A 157 -8.40 -18.04 8.43
CA PRO A 157 -8.66 -17.46 9.75
C PRO A 157 -7.44 -17.57 10.67
N CYS A 158 -6.97 -16.43 11.20
CA CYS A 158 -5.84 -16.38 12.14
C CYS A 158 -6.05 -17.18 13.43
N SER A 159 -7.28 -17.57 13.78
CA SER A 159 -7.54 -18.41 14.95
C SER A 159 -7.05 -19.86 14.80
N GLY A 160 -6.83 -20.29 13.56
CA GLY A 160 -6.27 -21.61 13.22
C GLY A 160 -4.76 -21.58 13.07
N GLY A 161 -4.21 -22.73 12.69
CA GLY A 161 -2.83 -22.79 12.18
C GLY A 161 -2.76 -22.10 10.83
N HIS A 162 -1.68 -21.36 10.58
CA HIS A 162 -1.44 -20.71 9.29
C HIS A 162 0.04 -20.47 9.04
N ASP A 163 0.44 -20.31 7.79
CA ASP A 163 1.86 -20.12 7.44
C ASP A 163 2.36 -18.70 7.73
N GLY A 164 1.53 -17.67 7.50
CA GLY A 164 1.96 -16.29 7.70
C GLY A 164 0.88 -15.31 8.17
N GLU A 165 1.28 -14.32 8.97
CA GLU A 165 0.42 -13.23 9.47
C GLU A 165 0.97 -11.87 9.08
N VAL A 166 0.24 -11.12 8.26
CA VAL A 166 0.65 -9.80 7.77
C VAL A 166 0.54 -8.75 8.86
N PHE A 167 1.64 -8.07 9.14
CA PHE A 167 1.69 -7.02 10.16
C PHE A 167 1.88 -5.61 9.58
N ALA A 168 2.38 -5.49 8.35
CA ALA A 168 2.55 -4.21 7.67
C ALA A 168 2.55 -4.34 6.15
N THR A 169 2.07 -3.30 5.47
CA THR A 169 2.26 -3.11 4.04
C THR A 169 2.73 -1.69 3.77
N PHE A 170 3.63 -1.51 2.80
CA PHE A 170 4.04 -0.19 2.37
C PHE A 170 4.45 -0.18 0.91
N ARG A 171 4.35 1.00 0.29
CA ARG A 171 4.64 1.17 -1.13
C ARG A 171 5.97 1.89 -1.35
N MET A 172 6.83 1.33 -2.20
CA MET A 172 8.05 1.98 -2.65
C MET A 172 7.76 3.15 -3.60
N THR A 173 8.53 4.22 -3.45
CA THR A 173 8.50 5.36 -4.37
C THR A 173 9.55 5.19 -5.46
N GLY A 174 9.21 5.44 -6.72
CA GLY A 174 10.17 5.42 -7.83
C GLY A 174 9.55 4.92 -9.13
N GLY A 175 10.03 5.45 -10.25
CA GLY A 175 9.55 5.06 -11.58
C GLY A 175 10.21 3.78 -12.09
N THR A 176 11.54 3.76 -12.12
CA THR A 176 12.36 2.65 -12.63
C THR A 176 12.59 1.58 -11.58
N TYR A 177 12.73 0.32 -12.02
CA TYR A 177 13.04 -0.80 -11.14
C TYR A 177 14.40 -0.60 -10.44
N PRO A 178 14.46 -0.53 -9.10
CA PRO A 178 15.69 -0.24 -8.38
C PRO A 178 16.66 -1.43 -8.31
N GLY A 179 16.18 -2.64 -8.60
CA GLY A 179 16.94 -3.88 -8.46
C GLY A 179 16.64 -4.59 -7.15
N ASP A 180 16.65 -5.93 -7.19
CA ASP A 180 16.21 -6.81 -6.09
C ASP A 180 16.93 -6.48 -4.78
N SER A 181 18.26 -6.33 -4.82
CA SER A 181 19.06 -6.02 -3.62
C SER A 181 18.62 -4.75 -2.90
N ARG A 182 18.20 -3.71 -3.64
CA ARG A 182 17.72 -2.47 -3.03
C ARG A 182 16.31 -2.63 -2.46
N ILE A 183 15.49 -3.49 -3.06
CA ILE A 183 14.15 -3.78 -2.57
C ILE A 183 14.23 -4.57 -1.26
N THR A 184 15.06 -5.62 -1.23
CA THR A 184 15.35 -6.42 -0.04
C THR A 184 15.89 -5.58 1.11
N GLU A 185 16.90 -4.73 0.86
CA GLU A 185 17.44 -3.83 1.89
C GLU A 185 16.36 -2.92 2.51
N VAL A 186 15.44 -2.39 1.69
CA VAL A 186 14.33 -1.57 2.17
C VAL A 186 13.29 -2.39 2.90
N ALA A 187 13.04 -3.63 2.47
CA ALA A 187 12.12 -4.55 3.12
C ALA A 187 12.64 -4.93 4.51
N ASP A 188 13.89 -5.39 4.62
CA ASP A 188 14.54 -5.72 5.89
C ASP A 188 14.43 -4.55 6.88
N GLU A 189 14.96 -3.38 6.50
CA GLU A 189 15.01 -2.21 7.38
C GLU A 189 13.62 -1.84 7.90
N LYS A 190 12.61 -1.83 7.03
CA LYS A 190 11.27 -1.35 7.38
C LYS A 190 10.40 -2.40 8.05
N CYS A 191 10.47 -3.66 7.61
CA CYS A 191 9.65 -4.72 8.17
C CYS A 191 10.06 -4.96 9.63
N TYR A 192 11.35 -5.10 9.93
CA TYR A 192 11.83 -5.21 11.31
C TYR A 192 11.49 -3.96 12.14
N ALA A 193 11.59 -2.75 11.58
CA ALA A 193 11.20 -1.54 12.29
C ALA A 193 9.68 -1.43 12.59
N LEU A 194 8.83 -2.09 11.80
CA LEU A 194 7.37 -2.02 11.93
C LEU A 194 6.78 -3.16 12.77
N GLN A 195 7.51 -4.25 12.98
CA GLN A 195 7.03 -5.44 13.68
C GLN A 195 6.53 -5.12 15.10
N ASP A 196 7.25 -4.27 15.84
CA ASP A 196 6.97 -3.95 17.25
C ASP A 196 5.67 -3.13 17.41
N SER A 197 5.19 -2.51 16.32
CA SER A 197 3.89 -1.82 16.32
C SER A 197 2.70 -2.77 16.23
N TYR A 198 2.94 -4.01 15.79
CA TYR A 198 1.93 -5.06 15.70
C TYR A 198 2.03 -6.03 16.87
N VAL A 199 3.25 -6.33 17.31
CA VAL A 199 3.57 -7.16 18.48
C VAL A 199 4.27 -6.26 19.50
N MET A 200 3.49 -5.39 20.16
CA MET A 200 4.02 -4.50 21.19
C MET A 200 4.57 -5.29 22.39
N ASP A 201 4.02 -6.48 22.63
CA ASP A 201 4.54 -7.39 23.63
C ASP A 201 5.54 -8.38 23.01
N THR A 202 6.80 -7.98 22.93
CA THR A 202 7.86 -8.79 22.31
C THR A 202 8.09 -10.14 23.00
N TRP A 203 7.69 -10.28 24.27
CA TRP A 203 7.80 -11.56 24.99
C TRP A 203 6.74 -12.56 24.56
N ALA A 204 5.64 -12.09 23.96
CA ALA A 204 4.61 -12.95 23.40
C ALA A 204 4.96 -13.49 22.01
N MET A 205 6.12 -13.10 21.45
CA MET A 205 6.62 -13.62 20.18
C MET A 205 7.41 -14.91 20.44
N PRO A 206 6.98 -16.05 19.85
CA PRO A 206 7.71 -17.31 19.98
C PRO A 206 9.12 -17.25 19.36
N ASP A 207 10.06 -18.08 19.86
CA ASP A 207 11.43 -18.18 19.32
C ASP A 207 11.45 -18.68 17.85
N ASP A 208 10.47 -19.49 17.46
CA ASP A 208 10.35 -20.10 16.14
C ASP A 208 9.65 -19.19 15.12
N VAL A 209 9.60 -17.88 15.37
CA VAL A 209 8.92 -16.89 14.52
C VAL A 209 9.86 -15.77 14.10
N ASP A 210 9.92 -15.49 12.81
CA ASP A 210 10.71 -14.39 12.24
C ASP A 210 9.90 -13.57 11.23
N VAL A 211 10.47 -12.44 10.81
CA VAL A 211 9.93 -11.53 9.80
C VAL A 211 10.30 -12.00 8.41
N TYR A 212 9.28 -12.15 7.59
CA TYR A 212 9.37 -12.41 6.16
C TYR A 212 8.67 -11.29 5.38
N TYR A 213 8.90 -11.27 4.07
CA TYR A 213 8.27 -10.27 3.23
C TYR A 213 8.07 -10.73 1.79
N PHE A 214 6.97 -10.25 1.20
CA PHE A 214 6.78 -10.27 -0.24
C PHE A 214 7.30 -8.98 -0.84
N THR A 215 8.04 -9.10 -1.93
CA THR A 215 8.65 -7.97 -2.64
C THR A 215 8.23 -7.95 -4.10
N PRO A 216 8.13 -6.76 -4.71
CA PRO A 216 7.80 -6.65 -6.11
C PRO A 216 8.98 -7.12 -6.97
N THR A 217 8.69 -7.99 -7.93
CA THR A 217 9.61 -8.44 -8.99
C THR A 217 9.78 -7.38 -10.09
N ARG A 218 10.76 -7.56 -10.97
CA ARG A 218 10.93 -6.70 -12.15
C ARG A 218 9.69 -6.68 -13.05
N GLU A 219 9.04 -7.83 -13.20
CA GLU A 219 7.85 -8.03 -14.03
C GLU A 219 6.64 -7.30 -13.45
N SER A 220 6.35 -7.53 -12.16
CA SER A 220 5.26 -6.86 -11.44
C SER A 220 5.49 -5.35 -11.35
N TRP A 221 6.75 -4.92 -11.19
CA TRP A 221 7.12 -3.51 -11.24
C TRP A 221 6.80 -2.87 -12.60
N GLY A 222 6.96 -3.61 -13.70
CA GLY A 222 6.60 -3.15 -15.05
C GLY A 222 5.12 -2.82 -15.21
N ILE A 223 4.24 -3.49 -14.45
CA ILE A 223 2.78 -3.28 -14.46
C ILE A 223 2.27 -2.42 -13.31
N GLY A 224 3.17 -1.88 -12.49
CA GLY A 224 2.85 -0.87 -11.48
C GLY A 224 2.90 -1.35 -10.03
N ASP A 225 3.24 -2.61 -9.77
CA ASP A 225 3.42 -3.11 -8.41
C ASP A 225 4.66 -2.51 -7.74
N ARG A 226 4.46 -1.98 -6.54
CA ARG A 226 5.48 -1.32 -5.73
C ARG A 226 5.31 -1.69 -4.26
N GLU A 227 4.44 -2.64 -3.94
CA GLU A 227 4.04 -2.95 -2.58
C GLU A 227 5.00 -3.96 -1.97
N ILE A 228 5.42 -3.71 -0.74
CA ILE A 228 6.11 -4.67 0.10
C ILE A 228 5.15 -5.03 1.23
N THR A 229 4.99 -6.33 1.44
CA THR A 229 4.11 -6.89 2.48
C THR A 229 4.98 -7.61 3.49
N CYS A 230 4.99 -7.14 4.74
CA CYS A 230 5.72 -7.74 5.84
C CYS A 230 4.79 -8.67 6.62
N PHE A 231 5.25 -9.88 6.92
CA PHE A 231 4.50 -10.87 7.67
C PHE A 231 5.41 -11.67 8.59
N PHE A 232 4.83 -12.19 9.67
CA PHE A 232 5.50 -13.18 10.51
C PHE A 232 5.33 -14.56 9.89
N GLY A 233 6.31 -15.42 10.08
CA GLY A 233 6.28 -16.82 9.65
C GLY A 233 7.14 -17.69 10.55
N SER A 234 6.93 -19.00 10.47
CA SER A 234 7.71 -19.99 11.22
C SER A 234 9.12 -20.13 10.63
N THR A 235 10.14 -20.17 11.50
CA THR A 235 11.52 -20.52 11.10
C THR A 235 11.71 -22.02 10.91
N ASP A 236 10.86 -22.83 11.54
CA ASP A 236 10.89 -24.29 11.38
C ASP A 236 10.36 -24.70 10.00
N GLU A 237 11.08 -25.64 9.34
CA GLU A 237 10.68 -26.18 8.03
C GLU A 237 9.31 -26.89 8.14
N GLY A 238 8.30 -26.34 7.44
CA GLY A 238 6.91 -26.81 7.50
C GLY A 238 6.20 -26.50 8.82
N GLY A 239 6.78 -25.63 9.67
CA GLY A 239 6.14 -25.12 10.86
C GLY A 239 5.02 -24.12 10.52
N THR A 240 4.07 -23.95 11.44
CA THR A 240 2.91 -23.06 11.27
C THR A 240 2.71 -22.21 12.52
N LEU A 241 2.28 -20.97 12.32
CA LEU A 241 1.87 -20.08 13.39
C LEU A 241 0.59 -20.60 14.06
N LYS A 242 0.45 -20.35 15.36
CA LYS A 242 -0.71 -20.79 16.16
C LYS A 242 -1.44 -19.60 16.74
N GLY A 243 -2.61 -19.30 16.16
CA GLY A 243 -3.35 -18.11 16.59
C GLY A 243 -2.69 -16.81 16.09
N SER A 244 -3.32 -15.67 16.37
CA SER A 244 -2.76 -14.37 15.98
C SER A 244 -1.69 -13.88 16.96
N LEU A 245 -0.57 -13.42 16.41
CA LEU A 245 0.53 -12.75 17.11
C LEU A 245 0.19 -11.31 17.49
N ARG A 246 -0.93 -10.75 16.99
CA ARG A 246 -1.31 -9.36 17.19
C ARG A 246 -1.42 -8.98 18.68
N ARG A 247 -0.58 -8.05 19.11
CA ARG A 247 -0.57 -7.41 20.43
C ARG A 247 -0.40 -5.91 20.24
N ASP A 248 -1.44 -5.25 19.76
CA ASP A 248 -1.46 -3.81 19.48
C ASP A 248 -2.62 -3.12 20.21
N GLU A 249 -2.82 -1.82 19.94
CA GLU A 249 -3.89 -1.00 20.53
C GLU A 249 -5.32 -1.57 20.34
N THR A 250 -5.50 -2.55 19.45
CA THR A 250 -6.81 -3.18 19.23
C THR A 250 -7.03 -4.44 20.07
N THR A 251 -5.97 -5.03 20.62
CA THR A 251 -6.03 -6.27 21.42
C THR A 251 -5.58 -6.09 22.86
N LEU A 252 -4.86 -5.01 23.17
CA LEU A 252 -4.35 -4.67 24.49
C LEU A 252 -5.24 -3.64 25.21
N ASP A 253 -5.24 -3.66 26.54
CA ASP A 253 -5.86 -2.61 27.36
C ASP A 253 -4.91 -1.42 27.60
N ASP A 254 -5.45 -0.32 28.14
CA ASP A 254 -4.71 0.91 28.37
C ASP A 254 -3.51 0.73 29.32
N ASP A 255 -3.63 -0.13 30.34
CA ASP A 255 -2.56 -0.39 31.31
C ASP A 255 -1.42 -1.18 30.66
N GLN A 256 -1.77 -2.18 29.84
CA GLN A 256 -0.84 -2.97 29.05
C GLN A 256 -0.08 -2.11 28.03
N ILE A 257 -0.81 -1.28 27.28
CA ILE A 257 -0.22 -0.37 26.30
C ILE A 257 0.76 0.59 26.98
N ALA A 258 0.36 1.22 28.10
CA ALA A 258 1.22 2.16 28.82
C ALA A 258 2.52 1.50 29.31
N TYR A 259 2.44 0.27 29.84
CA TYR A 259 3.61 -0.47 30.28
C TYR A 259 4.54 -0.84 29.11
N LEU A 260 3.99 -1.43 28.05
CA LEU A 260 4.76 -1.89 26.89
C LEU A 260 5.42 -0.73 26.15
N GLN A 261 4.71 0.39 25.97
CA GLN A 261 5.31 1.60 25.39
C GLN A 261 6.50 2.10 26.22
N ALA A 262 6.41 2.09 27.54
CA ALA A 262 7.51 2.50 28.41
C ALA A 262 8.69 1.52 28.31
N ALA A 263 8.43 0.21 28.38
CA ALA A 263 9.44 -0.84 28.34
C ALA A 263 10.15 -0.92 26.97
N ASN A 264 9.43 -0.75 25.87
CA ASN A 264 9.99 -0.86 24.52
C ASN A 264 11.01 0.24 24.19
N VAL A 265 10.97 1.37 24.89
CA VAL A 265 12.02 2.40 24.79
C VAL A 265 13.36 1.86 25.27
N LEU A 266 13.36 1.08 26.36
CA LEU A 266 14.58 0.43 26.86
C LEU A 266 15.03 -0.69 25.93
N ASN A 267 14.12 -1.53 25.45
CA ASN A 267 14.42 -2.62 24.52
C ASN A 267 15.12 -2.09 23.25
N ALA A 268 14.60 -1.02 22.64
CA ALA A 268 15.22 -0.40 21.47
C ALA A 268 16.63 0.17 21.78
N ALA A 269 16.85 0.69 22.98
CA ALA A 269 18.17 1.16 23.38
C ALA A 269 19.16 -0.01 23.53
N TYR A 270 18.75 -1.13 24.10
CA TYR A 270 19.56 -2.35 24.21
C TYR A 270 19.87 -2.94 22.82
N ALA A 271 18.88 -3.05 21.94
CA ALA A 271 19.06 -3.52 20.56
C ALA A 271 20.04 -2.66 19.75
N SER A 272 20.26 -1.40 20.14
CA SER A 272 21.26 -0.51 19.53
C SER A 272 22.69 -0.72 20.04
N ALA A 273 23.00 -1.86 20.66
CA ALA A 273 24.35 -2.17 21.12
C ALA A 273 25.37 -2.09 19.96
N PRO A 274 26.64 -1.73 20.22
CA PRO A 274 27.69 -1.78 19.20
C PRO A 274 27.89 -3.20 18.65
N GLU A 275 28.31 -3.32 17.38
CA GLU A 275 28.66 -4.61 16.76
C GLU A 275 29.88 -5.26 17.43
N GLU A 276 30.85 -4.44 17.86
CA GLU A 276 31.99 -4.93 18.63
C GLU A 276 31.51 -5.36 20.02
N GLU A 277 31.71 -6.63 20.35
CA GLU A 277 31.26 -7.23 21.61
C GLU A 277 32.07 -6.71 22.80
N TYR A 278 33.38 -6.56 22.63
CA TYR A 278 34.30 -6.20 23.69
C TYR A 278 34.46 -4.69 23.83
N VAL A 279 34.26 -4.19 25.04
CA VAL A 279 34.41 -2.76 25.37
C VAL A 279 35.82 -2.24 25.11
N ASP A 280 36.83 -3.10 25.23
CA ASP A 280 38.23 -2.75 24.96
C ASP A 280 38.47 -2.40 23.47
N ASP A 281 37.66 -2.97 22.57
CA ASP A 281 37.80 -2.78 21.12
C ASP A 281 37.09 -1.51 20.63
N ASP A 282 35.95 -1.11 21.23
CA ASP A 282 35.27 0.18 20.95
C ASP A 282 34.66 0.87 22.19
N LEU A 283 35.50 1.23 23.16
CA LEU A 283 35.05 2.00 24.34
C LEU A 283 34.23 3.26 23.97
N PRO A 284 34.61 4.08 22.96
CA PRO A 284 33.77 5.21 22.53
C PRO A 284 32.35 4.82 22.10
N GLY A 285 32.19 3.71 21.36
CA GLY A 285 30.90 3.16 20.97
C GLY A 285 30.06 2.74 22.15
N HIS A 286 30.62 1.90 23.04
CA HIS A 286 29.92 1.46 24.24
C HIS A 286 29.54 2.61 25.17
N LYS A 287 30.36 3.66 25.28
CA LYS A 287 30.00 4.88 26.03
C LYS A 287 28.81 5.62 25.42
N ARG A 288 28.73 5.74 24.09
CA ARG A 288 27.57 6.33 23.41
C ARG A 288 26.32 5.49 23.64
N TRP A 289 26.44 4.17 23.53
CA TRP A 289 25.36 3.23 23.78
C TRP A 289 24.87 3.30 25.24
N ALA A 290 25.76 3.26 26.23
CA ALA A 290 25.41 3.44 27.63
C ALA A 290 24.68 4.76 27.91
N GLY A 291 25.05 5.84 27.18
CA GLY A 291 24.32 7.11 27.22
C GLY A 291 22.89 7.02 26.68
N ARG A 292 22.67 6.24 25.60
CA ARG A 292 21.33 5.93 25.07
C ARG A 292 20.52 5.13 26.07
N VAL A 293 21.08 4.06 26.63
CA VAL A 293 20.41 3.23 27.66
C VAL A 293 20.05 4.06 28.90
N SER A 294 20.96 4.91 29.38
CA SER A 294 20.66 5.82 30.50
C SER A 294 19.52 6.80 30.19
N SER A 295 19.44 7.28 28.96
CA SER A 295 18.35 8.16 28.52
C SER A 295 17.04 7.39 28.41
N ALA A 296 17.06 6.19 27.83
CA ALA A 296 15.90 5.30 27.72
C ALA A 296 15.31 4.93 29.09
N LEU A 297 16.15 4.61 30.08
CA LEU A 297 15.70 4.38 31.46
C LEU A 297 15.05 5.62 32.09
N ALA A 298 15.50 6.81 31.72
CA ALA A 298 14.84 8.04 32.15
C ALA A 298 13.45 8.21 31.52
N ASP A 299 13.29 7.77 30.27
CA ASP A 299 12.08 7.89 29.48
C ASP A 299 11.05 6.85 29.92
N GLU A 300 11.47 5.60 30.09
CA GLU A 300 10.68 4.51 30.70
C GLU A 300 10.18 4.92 32.09
N ALA A 301 11.06 5.41 32.96
CA ALA A 301 10.66 5.88 34.29
C ALA A 301 9.64 7.03 34.25
N ARG A 302 9.67 7.89 33.22
CA ARG A 302 8.67 8.95 33.05
C ARG A 302 7.34 8.38 32.56
N GLY A 303 7.36 7.47 31.57
CA GLY A 303 6.18 6.79 31.07
C GLY A 303 5.44 6.02 32.17
N LEU A 304 6.19 5.25 32.96
CA LEU A 304 5.63 4.50 34.08
C LEU A 304 5.05 5.41 35.18
N ARG A 305 5.54 6.65 35.34
CA ARG A 305 5.01 7.61 36.32
C ARG A 305 3.82 8.43 35.84
N SER A 306 3.66 8.55 34.52
CA SER A 306 2.56 9.32 33.94
C SER A 306 1.25 8.54 33.88
N HIS A 307 1.28 7.24 34.17
CA HIS A 307 0.13 6.36 34.13
C HIS A 307 -0.40 6.05 35.53
N ASP A 308 -1.71 6.00 35.69
CA ASP A 308 -2.38 5.63 36.94
C ASP A 308 -2.61 4.11 36.97
N TRP A 309 -1.78 3.39 37.74
CA TRP A 309 -1.80 1.92 37.75
C TRP A 309 -2.96 1.33 38.55
N PRO A 310 -3.48 0.15 38.13
CA PRO A 310 -4.44 -0.58 38.93
C PRO A 310 -3.79 -1.05 40.24
N ALA A 311 -4.60 -1.15 41.30
CA ALA A 311 -4.11 -1.56 42.63
C ALA A 311 -3.41 -2.93 42.65
N THR A 312 -3.67 -3.78 41.66
CA THR A 312 -3.02 -5.08 41.47
C THR A 312 -1.57 -4.97 41.02
N ALA A 313 -1.18 -3.87 40.36
CA ALA A 313 0.14 -3.65 39.75
C ALA A 313 0.94 -2.49 40.38
N ASP A 314 0.30 -1.56 41.09
CA ASP A 314 0.92 -0.34 41.63
C ASP A 314 2.21 -0.61 42.45
N ASN A 315 2.19 -1.58 43.36
CA ASN A 315 3.35 -1.93 44.18
C ASN A 315 4.52 -2.50 43.35
N GLN A 316 4.19 -3.28 42.32
CA GLN A 316 5.14 -3.93 41.43
C GLN A 316 5.81 -2.88 40.54
N VAL A 317 5.04 -1.94 39.99
CA VAL A 317 5.56 -0.84 39.18
C VAL A 317 6.43 0.08 40.04
N ALA A 318 5.99 0.40 41.26
CA ALA A 318 6.80 1.19 42.20
C ALA A 318 8.13 0.48 42.56
N ALA A 319 8.16 -0.85 42.59
CA ALA A 319 9.38 -1.62 42.78
C ALA A 319 10.30 -1.55 41.57
N LEU A 320 9.77 -1.81 40.37
CA LEU A 320 10.51 -1.70 39.10
C LEU A 320 11.12 -0.31 38.91
N LEU A 321 10.35 0.76 39.18
CA LEU A 321 10.82 2.14 39.09
C LEU A 321 12.05 2.43 39.96
N ARG A 322 12.16 1.83 41.15
CA ARG A 322 13.35 2.03 42.01
C ARG A 322 14.60 1.43 41.39
N ASP A 323 14.47 0.25 40.78
CA ASP A 323 15.57 -0.45 40.14
C ASP A 323 15.98 0.26 38.84
N ILE A 324 15.01 0.70 38.02
CA ILE A 324 15.26 1.55 36.84
C ILE A 324 16.05 2.82 37.22
N GLU A 325 15.66 3.52 38.28
CA GLU A 325 16.37 4.74 38.70
C GLU A 325 17.77 4.49 39.25
N ALA A 326 17.98 3.36 39.92
CA ALA A 326 19.29 2.94 40.39
C ALA A 326 20.18 2.54 39.19
N ALA A 327 19.67 1.73 38.27
CA ALA A 327 20.34 1.31 37.05
C ALA A 327 20.74 2.53 36.21
N ARG A 328 19.84 3.50 36.03
CA ARG A 328 20.11 4.72 35.27
C ARG A 328 21.36 5.45 35.74
N LYS A 329 21.60 5.50 37.06
CA LYS A 329 22.80 6.14 37.63
C LYS A 329 24.07 5.40 37.22
N HIS A 330 24.05 4.08 37.26
CA HIS A 330 25.15 3.23 36.81
C HIS A 330 25.42 3.40 35.31
N TRP A 331 24.39 3.32 34.46
CA TRP A 331 24.51 3.55 33.02
C TRP A 331 25.03 4.95 32.68
N ALA A 332 24.62 5.97 33.43
CA ALA A 332 25.16 7.32 33.27
C ALA A 332 26.66 7.42 33.65
N LEU A 333 27.11 6.64 34.64
CA LEU A 333 28.52 6.57 35.02
C LEU A 333 29.33 5.79 33.98
N ALA A 334 28.81 4.66 33.46
CA ALA A 334 29.42 3.90 32.37
C ALA A 334 29.64 4.78 31.13
N ALA A 335 28.64 5.58 30.74
CA ALA A 335 28.75 6.53 29.63
C ALA A 335 29.88 7.57 29.80
N ARG A 336 30.29 7.85 31.04
CA ARG A 336 31.36 8.79 31.40
C ARG A 336 32.69 8.11 31.78
N ALA A 337 32.77 6.78 31.69
CA ALA A 337 33.96 6.02 32.05
C ALA A 337 35.20 6.49 31.26
N THR A 338 36.36 6.45 31.92
CA THR A 338 37.65 6.84 31.34
C THR A 338 38.37 5.69 30.65
N ASP A 339 38.01 4.46 31.00
CA ASP A 339 38.63 3.20 30.59
C ASP A 339 37.59 2.07 30.63
N ALA A 340 37.94 0.92 30.03
CA ALA A 340 37.05 -0.24 29.91
C ALA A 340 36.73 -0.86 31.28
N ASP A 341 37.71 -0.97 32.19
CA ASP A 341 37.50 -1.50 33.54
C ASP A 341 36.40 -0.72 34.30
N THR A 342 36.51 0.62 34.29
CA THR A 342 35.51 1.50 34.90
C THR A 342 34.15 1.38 34.22
N PHE A 343 34.13 1.20 32.89
CA PHE A 343 32.90 0.96 32.16
C PHE A 343 32.22 -0.33 32.63
N TYR A 344 32.94 -1.46 32.66
CA TYR A 344 32.41 -2.76 33.06
C TYR A 344 31.87 -2.77 34.49
N VAL A 345 32.57 -2.13 35.44
CA VAL A 345 32.09 -2.00 36.83
C VAL A 345 30.69 -1.38 36.90
N HIS A 346 30.45 -0.34 36.10
CA HIS A 346 29.16 0.33 36.09
C HIS A 346 28.13 -0.36 35.20
N TYR A 347 28.55 -0.93 34.07
CA TYR A 347 27.70 -1.74 33.20
C TYR A 347 27.09 -2.92 33.98
N VAL A 348 27.91 -3.78 34.58
CA VAL A 348 27.46 -4.97 35.33
C VAL A 348 26.54 -4.59 36.50
N ALA A 349 26.87 -3.52 37.22
CA ALA A 349 26.04 -3.05 38.33
C ALA A 349 24.68 -2.49 37.86
N GLY A 350 24.65 -1.80 36.72
CA GLY A 350 23.43 -1.29 36.12
C GLY A 350 22.56 -2.39 35.54
N ASP A 351 23.16 -3.31 34.80
CA ASP A 351 22.47 -4.42 34.13
C ASP A 351 21.84 -5.40 35.13
N LYS A 352 22.56 -5.73 36.22
CA LYS A 352 22.02 -6.57 37.30
C LYS A 352 20.73 -6.03 37.92
N LEU A 353 20.57 -4.70 37.97
CA LEU A 353 19.35 -4.06 38.49
C LEU A 353 18.19 -4.16 37.50
N LEU A 354 18.47 -4.33 36.20
CA LEU A 354 17.48 -4.47 35.13
C LEU A 354 17.09 -5.92 34.85
N GLY A 355 17.48 -6.85 35.72
CA GLY A 355 17.05 -8.25 35.62
C GLY A 355 15.53 -8.40 35.58
N HIS A 356 15.08 -9.52 35.04
CA HIS A 356 13.67 -9.69 34.64
C HIS A 356 12.68 -9.89 35.80
N GLU A 357 13.13 -10.14 37.03
CA GLU A 357 12.25 -10.49 38.16
C GLU A 357 11.14 -9.44 38.41
N LYS A 358 11.50 -8.15 38.41
CA LYS A 358 10.52 -7.07 38.66
C LYS A 358 9.65 -6.80 37.44
N ALA A 359 10.20 -6.88 36.24
CA ALA A 359 9.44 -6.80 35.00
C ALA A 359 8.37 -7.92 34.93
N ILE A 360 8.75 -9.17 35.23
CA ILE A 360 7.83 -10.32 35.31
C ILE A 360 6.72 -10.06 36.33
N ALA A 361 7.04 -9.48 37.48
CA ALA A 361 6.03 -9.18 38.50
C ALA A 361 4.99 -8.15 38.02
N VAL A 362 5.42 -7.11 37.31
CA VAL A 362 4.50 -6.13 36.68
C VAL A 362 3.69 -6.80 35.58
N ARG A 363 4.35 -7.49 34.65
CA ARG A 363 3.71 -8.18 33.51
C ARG A 363 2.64 -9.16 33.97
N LYS A 364 2.94 -9.98 34.99
CA LYS A 364 1.97 -10.87 35.63
C LYS A 364 0.76 -10.14 36.20
N ALA A 365 0.96 -8.97 36.83
CA ALA A 365 -0.12 -8.18 37.40
C ALA A 365 -1.01 -7.52 36.33
N LEU A 366 -0.46 -7.29 35.13
CA LEU A 366 -1.15 -6.75 33.96
C LEU A 366 -1.66 -7.82 32.99
N GLY A 367 -1.47 -9.12 33.29
CA GLY A 367 -1.87 -10.21 32.40
C GLY A 367 -1.11 -10.27 31.06
N LEU A 368 0.11 -9.74 31.02
CA LEU A 368 1.04 -9.83 29.89
C LEU A 368 1.85 -11.14 29.93
N GLU A 369 2.54 -11.47 28.84
CA GLU A 369 3.40 -12.65 28.79
C GLU A 369 4.49 -12.57 29.87
N THR A 370 4.89 -13.68 30.47
CA THR A 370 5.90 -13.71 31.54
C THR A 370 7.07 -14.62 31.23
N THR A 371 6.96 -15.47 30.22
CA THR A 371 8.10 -16.21 29.68
C THR A 371 8.88 -15.33 28.73
N LEU A 372 10.20 -15.31 28.91
CA LEU A 372 11.11 -14.88 27.86
C LEU A 372 11.32 -16.11 26.97
N SER A 373 11.14 -15.95 25.66
CA SER A 373 11.67 -16.91 24.70
C SER A 373 13.20 -16.94 24.85
N ASP A 374 13.81 -18.11 24.75
CA ASP A 374 15.19 -18.35 25.17
C ASP A 374 16.21 -17.63 24.25
N GLU A 375 15.79 -17.10 23.10
CA GLU A 375 16.61 -16.32 22.18
C GLU A 375 15.93 -15.00 21.79
N ALA A 376 16.42 -13.88 22.31
CA ALA A 376 16.04 -12.57 21.77
C ALA A 376 16.49 -12.49 20.30
N PRO A 377 15.61 -12.11 19.34
CA PRO A 377 16.06 -11.88 17.97
C PRO A 377 16.95 -10.64 17.98
N GLY A 378 18.26 -10.86 17.83
CA GLY A 378 19.28 -9.82 17.72
C GLY A 378 20.17 -9.57 18.95
N GLY A 379 20.11 -10.41 19.98
CA GLY A 379 21.05 -10.35 21.11
C GLY A 379 21.87 -11.62 21.21
N SER A 380 23.15 -11.56 20.83
CA SER A 380 24.11 -12.63 21.12
C SER A 380 24.02 -13.02 22.60
N GLY A 381 23.47 -14.20 22.87
CA GLY A 381 23.38 -14.75 24.22
C GLY A 381 24.76 -14.81 24.85
N THR A 382 24.93 -14.08 25.94
CA THR A 382 25.98 -14.39 26.91
C THR A 382 25.30 -15.00 28.12
N GLU A 383 25.15 -16.32 28.09
CA GLU A 383 25.20 -17.12 29.31
C GLU A 383 26.53 -16.77 30.01
N THR A 384 26.49 -15.87 31.00
CA THR A 384 27.62 -15.65 31.88
C THR A 384 27.73 -16.84 32.84
N GLY A 385 28.31 -17.94 32.35
CA GLY A 385 28.92 -18.96 33.17
C GLY A 385 30.23 -18.44 33.76
N ALA A 386 30.15 -17.62 34.80
CA ALA A 386 31.28 -17.29 35.66
C ALA A 386 31.22 -18.14 36.93
N GLU A 387 31.80 -19.36 36.87
CA GLU A 387 32.25 -20.06 38.08
C GLU A 387 33.66 -19.58 38.46
N VAL A 388 33.73 -18.99 39.67
CA VAL A 388 34.87 -18.79 40.61
C VAL A 388 36.20 -18.24 40.08
#